data_AF-A0A9E2PSJ4-F1
#
_entry.id   AF-A0A9E2PSJ4-F1
#
_cell.length_a   1.000
_cell.length_b   1.000
_cell.length_c   1.000
_cell.angle_alpha   90.00
_cell.angle_beta   90.00
_cell.angle_gamma   90.00
#
_symmetry.space_group_name_H-M   'P 1'
#
loop_
_entity.id
_entity.type
_entity.pdbx_description
1 polymer ?
#
loop_
_entity_poly.entity_id
_entity_poly.type
_entity_poly.pdbx_seq_one_letter_code
_entity_poly.pdbx_strand_id
1 'polypeptide(L)'
;MSEQITDNQVLSSYLAEEQVNGFTVKPWTIKQLLLVMPILDALVAEFKNQGVTLDNLGEMFETHGLAAAKDMIQAILPRLPEFLAIALRIDREQAEELDLGLGMQLAIKVLRMNIDHLKNAFGLIMSQVGVLIGPEATN
;
A
#
# COMPACT_ATOMS: atom_id res chain seq x y z
N MET A 1 -30.71 8.28 14.75
CA MET A 1 -30.70 8.49 13.29
C MET A 1 -29.55 7.68 12.76
N SER A 2 -29.83 6.59 12.06
CA SER A 2 -28.83 5.71 11.46
C SER A 2 -28.23 6.46 10.27
N GLU A 3 -26.93 6.75 10.31
CA GLU A 3 -26.22 7.29 9.15
C GLU A 3 -26.26 6.21 8.05
N GLN A 4 -27.16 6.38 7.08
CA GLN A 4 -27.11 5.64 5.83
C GLN A 4 -25.87 6.11 5.09
N ILE A 5 -24.78 5.37 5.23
CA ILE A 5 -23.65 5.47 4.31
C ILE A 5 -24.22 5.11 2.94
N THR A 6 -24.38 6.12 2.09
CA THR A 6 -24.94 5.91 0.75
C THR A 6 -23.91 5.19 -0.12
N ASP A 7 -24.35 4.34 -1.03
CA ASP A 7 -23.47 3.61 -1.96
C ASP A 7 -22.49 4.54 -2.70
N ASN A 8 -22.85 5.81 -2.89
CA ASN A 8 -21.98 6.85 -3.44
C ASN A 8 -20.81 7.27 -2.53
N GLN A 9 -20.98 7.27 -1.20
CA GLN A 9 -19.89 7.51 -0.24
C GLN A 9 -18.98 6.28 -0.12
N VAL A 10 -19.55 5.08 -0.27
CA VAL A 10 -18.78 3.85 -0.37
C VAL A 10 -17.95 3.86 -1.67
N LEU A 11 -18.57 4.11 -2.82
CA LEU A 11 -17.91 4.16 -4.14
C LEU A 11 -16.87 5.26 -4.26
N SER A 12 -17.11 6.45 -3.70
CA SER A 12 -16.11 7.53 -3.69
C SER A 12 -14.90 7.20 -2.80
N SER A 13 -15.09 6.40 -1.73
CA SER A 13 -13.98 5.86 -0.95
C SER A 13 -13.19 4.75 -1.67
N TYR A 14 -13.80 4.07 -2.67
CA TYR A 14 -13.18 3.02 -3.48
C TYR A 14 -12.44 3.53 -4.73
N LEU A 15 -12.68 4.78 -5.13
CA LEU A 15 -12.17 5.40 -6.35
C LEU A 15 -11.41 6.71 -6.08
N ALA A 16 -10.81 6.83 -4.89
CA ALA A 16 -10.05 8.01 -4.51
C ALA A 16 -8.74 8.08 -5.32
N GLU A 17 -8.82 8.62 -6.54
CA GLU A 17 -7.63 9.07 -7.26
C GLU A 17 -7.05 10.28 -6.52
N GLU A 18 -5.75 10.27 -6.27
CA GLU A 18 -5.07 11.36 -5.58
C GLU A 18 -3.95 11.92 -6.44
N GLN A 19 -3.82 13.26 -6.46
CA GLN A 19 -2.73 13.92 -7.15
C GLN A 19 -1.59 14.22 -6.18
N VAL A 20 -0.37 13.82 -6.53
CA VAL A 20 0.85 14.08 -5.77
C VAL A 20 1.91 14.60 -6.73
N ASN A 21 2.23 15.89 -6.63
CA ASN A 21 3.30 16.53 -7.41
C ASN A 21 3.28 16.18 -8.91
N GLY A 22 2.09 16.19 -9.52
CA GLY A 22 1.89 15.90 -10.95
C GLY A 22 1.65 14.43 -11.29
N PHE A 23 1.78 13.50 -10.33
CA PHE A 23 1.45 12.09 -10.50
C PHE A 23 0.05 11.78 -9.98
N THR A 24 -0.70 11.00 -10.75
CA THR A 24 -1.99 10.49 -10.33
C THR A 24 -1.83 9.11 -9.69
N VAL A 25 -2.03 9.04 -8.39
CA VAL A 25 -2.05 7.80 -7.60
C VAL A 25 -3.46 7.23 -7.65
N LYS A 26 -3.57 5.96 -8.03
CA LYS A 26 -4.86 5.25 -8.17
C LYS A 26 -4.81 3.90 -7.44
N PRO A 27 -5.98 3.34 -7.09
CA PRO A 27 -6.06 1.96 -6.63
C PRO A 27 -5.49 1.01 -7.69
N TRP A 28 -4.78 -0.02 -7.26
CA TRP A 28 -4.20 -1.02 -8.14
C TRP A 28 -5.29 -1.88 -8.78
N THR A 29 -5.07 -2.16 -10.05
CA THR A 29 -5.75 -3.29 -10.70
C THR A 29 -5.18 -4.62 -10.21
N ILE A 30 -5.93 -5.70 -10.41
CA ILE A 30 -5.45 -7.08 -10.16
C ILE A 30 -4.09 -7.32 -10.83
N LYS A 31 -3.92 -6.85 -12.08
CA LYS A 31 -2.64 -6.99 -12.81
C LYS A 31 -1.49 -6.27 -12.10
N GLN A 32 -1.70 -5.04 -11.64
CA GLN A 32 -0.68 -4.28 -10.92
C GLN A 32 -0.33 -4.94 -9.59
N LEU A 33 -1.33 -5.43 -8.86
CA LEU A 33 -1.10 -6.17 -7.61
C LEU A 33 -0.23 -7.42 -7.86
N LEU A 34 -0.57 -8.24 -8.87
CA LEU A 34 0.20 -9.44 -9.20
C LEU A 34 1.66 -9.13 -9.57
N LEU A 35 1.91 -8.01 -10.24
CA LEU A 35 3.26 -7.58 -10.62
C LEU A 35 4.05 -6.98 -9.45
N VAL A 36 3.37 -6.31 -8.52
CA VAL A 36 4.00 -5.69 -7.35
C VAL A 36 4.25 -6.70 -6.22
N MET A 37 3.42 -7.75 -6.09
CA MET A 37 3.53 -8.74 -5.01
C MET A 37 4.94 -9.33 -4.83
N PRO A 38 5.65 -9.78 -5.88
CA PRO A 38 7.02 -10.30 -5.73
C PRO A 38 8.00 -9.26 -5.17
N ILE A 39 7.79 -7.98 -5.49
CA ILE A 39 8.60 -6.87 -4.98
C ILE A 39 8.33 -6.70 -3.47
N LEU A 40 7.06 -6.72 -3.07
CA LEU A 40 6.66 -6.62 -1.66
C LEU A 40 7.16 -7.82 -0.87
N ASP A 41 7.07 -9.04 -1.41
CA ASP A 41 7.55 -10.25 -0.74
C ASP A 41 9.06 -10.17 -0.49
N ALA A 42 9.84 -9.69 -1.46
CA ALA A 42 11.27 -9.49 -1.30
C ALA A 42 11.59 -8.44 -0.22
N LEU A 43 10.85 -7.32 -0.19
CA LEU A 43 11.02 -6.28 0.83
C LEU A 43 10.63 -6.79 2.23
N VAL A 44 9.53 -7.53 2.33
CA VAL A 44 9.07 -8.12 3.60
C VAL A 44 10.06 -9.16 4.11
N ALA A 45 10.63 -9.99 3.24
CA ALA A 45 11.66 -10.96 3.61
C ALA A 45 12.90 -10.24 4.18
N GLU A 46 13.33 -9.17 3.52
CA GLU A 46 14.49 -8.37 3.95
C GLU A 46 14.22 -7.67 5.30
N PHE A 47 13.05 -7.05 5.46
CA PHE A 47 12.66 -6.42 6.72
C PHE A 47 12.51 -7.43 7.86
N LYS A 48 11.97 -8.63 7.60
CA LYS A 48 11.91 -9.71 8.62
C LYS A 48 13.29 -10.12 9.09
N ASN A 49 14.27 -10.25 8.18
CA ASN A 49 15.65 -10.58 8.53
C ASN A 49 16.30 -9.52 9.43
N GLN A 50 15.85 -8.27 9.29
CA GLN A 50 16.34 -7.12 10.04
C GLN A 50 15.50 -6.83 11.31
N GLY A 51 14.48 -7.64 11.61
CA GLY A 51 13.58 -7.40 12.76
C GLY A 51 12.65 -6.18 12.59
N VAL A 52 12.46 -5.74 11.35
CA VAL A 52 11.74 -4.52 10.98
C VAL A 52 10.31 -4.84 10.58
N THR A 53 9.38 -4.07 11.13
CA THR A 53 7.96 -4.05 10.76
C THR A 53 7.59 -2.65 10.29
N LEU A 54 6.43 -2.50 9.64
CA LEU A 54 5.91 -1.18 9.29
C LEU A 54 5.65 -0.31 10.53
N ASP A 55 5.34 -0.94 11.67
CA ASP A 55 4.99 -0.25 12.91
C ASP A 55 6.22 0.26 13.69
N ASN A 56 7.37 -0.45 13.61
CA ASN A 56 8.60 -0.07 14.30
C ASN A 56 9.63 0.64 13.41
N LEU A 57 9.30 0.85 12.13
CA LEU A 57 10.17 1.45 11.13
C LEU A 57 10.73 2.80 11.59
N GLY A 58 9.86 3.66 12.13
CA GLY A 58 10.24 4.99 12.62
C GLY A 58 11.20 4.95 13.82
N GLU A 59 10.88 4.14 14.83
CA GLU A 59 11.73 3.96 16.02
C GLU A 59 13.10 3.38 15.65
N MET A 60 13.16 2.50 14.66
CA MET A 60 14.41 1.91 14.16
C MET A 60 15.36 2.97 13.61
N PHE A 61 14.85 3.93 12.82
CA PHE A 61 15.64 5.06 12.32
C PHE A 61 16.11 5.98 13.44
N GLU A 62 15.28 6.24 14.43
CA GLU A 62 15.63 7.09 15.58
C GLU A 62 16.69 6.43 16.48
N THR A 63 16.60 5.11 16.70
CA THR A 63 17.44 4.37 17.64
C THR A 63 18.80 3.98 17.05
N HIS A 64 18.83 3.54 15.78
CA HIS A 64 20.03 2.99 15.14
C HIS A 64 20.64 3.95 14.11
N GLY A 65 20.01 5.10 13.88
CA GLY A 65 20.50 6.17 13.03
C GLY A 65 20.78 5.73 11.58
N LEU A 66 21.84 6.29 11.00
CA LEU A 66 22.18 6.11 9.58
C LEU A 66 22.55 4.66 9.21
N ALA A 67 22.96 3.81 10.18
CA ALA A 67 23.36 2.44 9.90
C ALA A 67 22.14 1.56 9.55
N ALA A 68 21.09 1.59 10.37
CA ALA A 68 19.85 0.89 10.05
C ALA A 68 19.14 1.52 8.84
N ALA A 69 19.25 2.84 8.70
CA ALA A 69 18.79 3.53 7.49
C ALA A 69 19.44 2.97 6.23
N LYS A 70 20.76 2.76 6.25
CA LYS A 70 21.53 2.29 5.09
C LYS A 70 21.06 0.92 4.63
N ASP A 71 20.90 -0.04 5.53
CA ASP A 71 20.53 -1.42 5.16
C ASP A 71 19.11 -1.47 4.58
N MET A 72 18.19 -0.69 5.17
CA MET A 72 16.85 -0.53 4.62
C MET A 72 16.83 0.19 3.27
N ILE A 73 17.62 1.25 3.12
CA ILE A 73 17.76 1.99 1.86
C ILE A 73 18.33 1.06 0.78
N GLN A 74 19.31 0.22 1.10
CA GLN A 74 19.87 -0.77 0.18
C GLN A 74 18.86 -1.85 -0.23
N ALA A 75 17.93 -2.20 0.66
CA ALA A 75 16.83 -3.11 0.35
C ALA A 75 15.79 -2.47 -0.59
N ILE A 76 15.41 -1.22 -0.31
CA ILE A 76 14.31 -0.50 -0.97
C ILE A 76 14.73 0.06 -2.32
N LEU A 77 15.85 0.78 -2.39
CA LEU A 77 16.25 1.56 -3.56
C LEU A 77 16.28 0.75 -4.86
N PRO A 78 16.86 -0.46 -4.93
CA PRO A 78 16.92 -1.21 -6.18
C PRO A 78 15.55 -1.60 -6.75
N ARG A 79 14.52 -1.64 -5.88
CA ARG A 79 13.16 -2.08 -6.19
C ARG A 79 12.20 -0.92 -6.41
N LEU A 80 12.55 0.26 -5.89
CA LEU A 80 11.69 1.43 -5.90
C LEU A 80 11.28 1.86 -7.32
N PRO A 81 12.16 1.92 -8.34
CA PRO A 81 11.77 2.34 -9.68
C PRO A 81 10.80 1.36 -10.34
N GLU A 82 11.04 0.06 -10.22
CA GLU A 82 10.16 -0.96 -10.77
C GLU A 82 8.78 -0.93 -10.10
N PHE A 83 8.77 -0.80 -8.78
CA PHE A 83 7.54 -0.63 -8.01
C PHE A 83 6.73 0.59 -8.50
N LEU A 84 7.38 1.75 -8.62
CA LEU A 84 6.72 3.00 -9.02
C LEU A 84 6.24 2.94 -10.48
N ALA A 85 7.02 2.34 -11.38
CA ALA A 85 6.64 2.14 -12.78
C ALA A 85 5.33 1.33 -12.88
N ILE A 86 5.24 0.22 -12.15
CA ILE A 86 4.02 -0.61 -12.12
C ILE A 86 2.87 0.14 -11.45
N ALA A 87 3.13 0.77 -10.30
CA ALA A 87 2.11 1.41 -9.49
C ALA A 87 1.47 2.63 -10.19
N LEU A 88 2.29 3.48 -10.80
CA LEU A 88 1.88 4.73 -11.43
C LEU A 88 1.62 4.59 -12.94
N ARG A 89 1.92 3.42 -13.52
CA ARG A 89 1.83 3.15 -14.98
C ARG A 89 2.67 4.13 -15.80
N ILE A 90 3.86 4.39 -15.32
CA ILE A 90 4.88 5.19 -16.02
C ILE A 90 5.98 4.26 -16.52
N ASP A 91 6.80 4.76 -17.44
CA ASP A 91 7.97 4.02 -17.88
C ASP A 91 8.99 3.91 -16.75
N ARG A 92 9.74 2.81 -16.72
CA ARG A 92 10.76 2.59 -15.70
C ARG A 92 11.82 3.69 -15.69
N GLU A 93 12.25 4.15 -16.86
CA GLU A 93 13.21 5.26 -16.99
C GLU A 93 12.68 6.53 -16.31
N GLN A 94 11.39 6.84 -16.46
CA GLN A 94 10.77 7.97 -15.78
C GLN A 94 10.76 7.81 -14.25
N ALA A 95 10.59 6.58 -13.76
CA ALA A 95 10.64 6.28 -12.34
C ALA A 95 12.07 6.36 -11.75
N GLU A 96 13.09 6.05 -12.55
CA GLU A 96 14.51 6.14 -12.16
C GLU A 96 14.99 7.61 -12.05
N GLU A 97 14.40 8.51 -12.83
CA GLU A 97 14.71 9.96 -12.81
C GLU A 97 13.98 10.73 -11.70
N LEU A 98 13.13 10.08 -10.90
CA LEU A 98 12.47 10.72 -9.77
C LEU A 98 13.49 11.09 -8.69
N ASP A 99 13.35 12.28 -8.11
CA ASP A 99 14.09 12.58 -6.89
C ASP A 99 13.67 11.61 -5.78
N LEU A 100 14.63 11.22 -4.95
CA LEU A 100 14.42 10.19 -3.92
C LEU A 100 13.28 10.55 -2.95
N GLY A 101 13.14 11.83 -2.61
CA GLY A 101 12.09 12.30 -1.71
C GLY A 101 10.70 12.06 -2.30
N LEU A 102 10.50 12.48 -3.55
CA LEU A 102 9.27 12.26 -4.29
C LEU A 102 8.99 10.77 -4.53
N GLY A 103 10.00 10.00 -4.94
CA GLY A 103 9.85 8.56 -5.17
C GLY A 103 9.37 7.82 -3.90
N MET A 104 9.96 8.12 -2.75
CA MET A 104 9.55 7.55 -1.46
C MET A 104 8.15 8.02 -1.04
N GLN A 105 7.84 9.31 -1.21
CA GLN A 105 6.52 9.85 -0.91
C GLN A 105 5.43 9.17 -1.74
N LEU A 106 5.66 9.01 -3.05
CA LEU A 106 4.76 8.31 -3.95
C LEU A 106 4.60 6.84 -3.54
N ALA A 107 5.70 6.16 -3.20
CA ALA A 107 5.65 4.76 -2.81
C ALA A 107 4.82 4.53 -1.54
N ILE A 108 5.05 5.34 -0.50
CA ILE A 108 4.26 5.28 0.74
C ILE A 108 2.79 5.57 0.46
N LYS A 109 2.50 6.58 -0.36
CA LYS A 109 1.14 6.97 -0.70
C LYS A 109 0.39 5.86 -1.42
N VAL A 110 1.02 5.27 -2.44
CA VAL A 110 0.50 4.11 -3.19
C VAL A 110 0.23 2.95 -2.23
N LEU A 111 1.20 2.59 -1.39
CA LEU A 111 1.05 1.47 -0.46
C LEU A 111 -0.11 1.68 0.50
N ARG A 112 -0.19 2.85 1.14
CA ARG A 112 -1.25 3.17 2.08
C ARG A 112 -2.63 3.09 1.44
N MET A 113 -2.81 3.74 0.29
CA MET A 113 -4.07 3.72 -0.46
C MET A 113 -4.51 2.28 -0.74
N ASN A 114 -3.59 1.44 -1.24
CA ASN A 114 -3.93 0.06 -1.62
C ASN A 114 -4.16 -0.86 -0.42
N ILE A 115 -3.43 -0.68 0.69
CA ILE A 115 -3.68 -1.41 1.93
C ILE A 115 -5.06 -1.04 2.50
N ASP A 116 -5.41 0.23 2.50
CA ASP A 116 -6.70 0.70 3.00
C ASP A 116 -7.84 0.15 2.13
N HIS A 117 -7.70 0.14 0.79
CA HIS A 117 -8.67 -0.51 -0.10
C HIS A 117 -8.82 -2.00 0.16
N LEU A 118 -7.72 -2.74 0.35
CA LEU A 118 -7.77 -4.17 0.66
C LEU A 118 -8.49 -4.41 1.99
N LYS A 119 -8.13 -3.68 3.06
CA LYS A 119 -8.78 -3.78 4.38
C LYS A 119 -10.28 -3.50 4.28
N ASN A 120 -10.66 -2.46 3.54
CA ASN A 120 -12.07 -2.10 3.36
C ASN A 120 -12.84 -3.17 2.56
N ALA A 121 -12.24 -3.68 1.48
CA ALA A 121 -12.84 -4.74 0.68
C ALA A 121 -13.05 -6.03 1.50
N PHE A 122 -12.05 -6.44 2.29
CA PHE A 122 -12.19 -7.59 3.19
C PHE A 122 -13.22 -7.33 4.28
N GLY A 123 -13.26 -6.12 4.87
CA GLY A 123 -14.26 -5.74 5.86
C GLY A 123 -15.69 -5.84 5.34
N LEU A 124 -15.94 -5.39 4.10
CA LEU A 124 -17.24 -5.53 3.45
C LEU A 124 -17.60 -6.99 3.16
N ILE A 125 -16.67 -7.78 2.64
CA ILE A 125 -16.90 -9.21 2.37
C ILE A 125 -17.25 -9.93 3.67
N MET A 126 -16.49 -9.70 4.74
CA MET A 126 -16.72 -10.34 6.04
C MET A 126 -18.06 -9.90 6.68
N SER A 127 -18.44 -8.63 6.53
CA SER A 127 -19.74 -8.12 6.97
C SER A 127 -20.91 -8.81 6.22
N GLN A 128 -20.79 -8.97 4.90
CA GLN A 128 -21.80 -9.65 4.09
C GLN A 128 -21.89 -11.15 4.41
N VAL A 129 -20.77 -11.80 4.70
CA VAL A 129 -20.74 -13.19 5.19
C VAL A 129 -21.41 -13.30 6.57
N GLY A 130 -21.15 -12.36 7.48
CA GLY A 130 -21.81 -12.31 8.79
C GLY A 130 -23.33 -12.10 8.71
N VAL A 131 -23.83 -11.37 7.71
CA VAL A 131 -25.27 -11.20 7.44
C VAL A 131 -25.89 -12.48 6.84
N LEU A 132 -25.14 -13.21 6.00
CA LEU A 132 -25.59 -14.50 5.44
C LEU A 132 -25.61 -15.64 6.48
N ILE A 133 -24.81 -15.54 7.54
CA ILE A 133 -24.81 -16.45 8.70
C ILE A 133 -25.60 -15.82 9.87
N GLY A 134 -26.78 -15.29 9.56
CA GLY A 134 -27.70 -14.74 10.57
C GLY A 134 -28.23 -15.80 11.55
N PRO A 135 -28.82 -15.38 12.69
CA PRO A 135 -29.09 -16.18 13.90
C PRO A 135 -30.13 -17.31 13.77
N GLU A 136 -30.45 -17.78 12.57
CA GLU A 136 -31.43 -18.85 12.35
C GLU A 136 -30.83 -20.27 12.45
N ALA A 137 -29.53 -20.40 12.72
CA ALA A 137 -28.88 -21.71 12.94
C ALA A 137 -28.96 -22.22 14.39
N THR A 138 -29.68 -21.52 15.27
CA THR A 138 -29.96 -21.98 16.64
C THR A 138 -31.42 -21.74 16.99
N ASN A 139 -32.30 -22.62 16.53
CA ASN A 139 -33.52 -23.05 17.23
C ASN A 139 -34.03 -24.37 16.64
#